data_AF-A0AAE3VA03-F1
#
_entry.id   AF-A0AAE3VA03-F1
#
_cell.length_a   1.000
_cell.length_b   1.000
_cell.length_c   1.000
_cell.angle_alpha   90.00
_cell.angle_beta   90.00
_cell.angle_gamma   90.00
#
_symmetry.space_group_name_H-M   'P 1'
#
loop_
_entity.id
_entity.type
_entity.pdbx_description
1 polymer ?
#
loop_
_entity_poly.entity_id
_entity_poly.type
_entity_poly.pdbx_seq_one_letter_code
_entity_poly.pdbx_strand_id
1 'polypeptide(L)' 'MAMNPLALMKLAGLGRKFQKNHPKVVSYLRAVIAPGLPEGSILEITVTKPGAAPVTTNMRVIAEDIELLQELRELQK' A
#
# COMPACT_ATOMS: atom_id res chain seq x y z
N MET A 1 1.25 21.89 7.19
CA MET A 1 2.03 22.37 6.03
C MET A 1 1.10 22.36 4.83
N ALA A 2 0.84 23.51 4.19
CA ALA A 2 -0.03 23.55 3.01
C ALA A 2 0.69 22.89 1.82
N MET A 3 0.15 21.79 1.28
CA MET A 3 0.72 21.14 0.10
C MET A 3 0.61 22.05 -1.12
N ASN A 4 1.70 22.21 -1.88
CA ASN A 4 1.75 23.01 -3.10
C ASN A 4 0.89 22.35 -4.21
N PRO A 5 -0.06 23.07 -4.85
CA PRO A 5 -0.88 22.55 -5.94
C PRO A 5 -0.08 21.88 -7.08
N LEU A 6 1.09 22.41 -7.42
CA LEU A 6 1.95 21.83 -8.47
C LEU A 6 2.53 20.48 -8.04
N ALA A 7 2.88 20.32 -6.76
CA ALA A 7 3.34 19.05 -6.22
C ALA A 7 2.22 17.99 -6.23
N LEU A 8 0.98 18.39 -5.91
CA LEU A 8 -0.19 17.51 -6.00
C LEU A 8 -0.45 17.04 -7.44
N MET A 9 -0.37 17.94 -8.42
CA MET A 9 -0.52 17.57 -9.83
C MET A 9 0.56 16.59 -10.31
N LYS A 10 1.81 16.80 -9.88
CA LYS A 10 2.92 15.88 -10.17
C LYS A 10 2.67 14.49 -9.55
N LEU A 11 2.24 14.43 -8.29
CA LEU A 11 1.90 13.17 -7.60
C LEU A 11 0.76 12.44 -8.31
N ALA A 12 -0.29 13.15 -8.74
CA ALA A 12 -1.37 12.56 -9.52
C ALA A 12 -0.90 11.97 -10.86
N GLY A 13 0.03 12.65 -11.54
CA GLY A 13 0.69 12.15 -12.74
C GLY A 13 1.48 10.85 -12.49
N LEU A 14 2.28 10.83 -11.42
CA LEU A 14 3.07 9.65 -11.02
C LEU A 14 2.17 8.47 -10.64
N GLY A 15 1.08 8.71 -9.89
CA GLY A 15 0.10 7.69 -9.53
C GLY A 15 -0.56 7.05 -10.75
N ARG A 16 -0.96 7.85 -11.75
CA ARG A 16 -1.50 7.34 -13.03
C ARG A 16 -0.49 6.49 -13.79
N LYS A 17 0.78 6.92 -13.84
CA LYS A 17 1.86 6.15 -14.49
C LYS A 17 2.12 4.82 -13.77
N PHE A 18 2.12 4.83 -12.43
CA PHE A 18 2.25 3.61 -11.63
C PHE A 18 1.10 2.64 -11.89
N GLN A 19 -0.15 3.13 -11.90
CA GLN A 19 -1.32 2.31 -12.24
C GLN A 19 -1.24 1.72 -13.66
N LYS A 20 -0.73 2.49 -14.63
CA LYS A 20 -0.53 2.00 -16.00
C LYS A 20 0.57 0.95 -16.09
N ASN A 21 1.68 1.12 -15.37
CA ASN A 21 2.81 0.20 -15.39
C ASN A 21 2.55 -1.09 -14.61
N HIS A 22 1.72 -1.03 -13.57
CA HIS A 22 1.46 -2.15 -12.66
C HIS A 22 -0.05 -2.40 -12.43
N PRO A 23 -0.84 -2.64 -13.50
CA PRO A 23 -2.30 -2.73 -13.40
C PRO A 23 -2.75 -3.87 -12.48
N LYS A 24 -2.08 -5.03 -12.54
CA LYS A 24 -2.38 -6.18 -11.69
C LYS A 24 -2.13 -5.90 -10.20
N VAL A 25 -1.04 -5.20 -9.89
CA VAL A 25 -0.70 -4.83 -8.51
C VAL A 25 -1.75 -3.89 -7.94
N VAL A 26 -2.12 -2.84 -8.70
CA VAL A 26 -3.18 -1.91 -8.26
C VAL A 26 -4.52 -2.61 -8.08
N SER A 27 -4.92 -3.48 -9.01
CA SER A 27 -6.15 -4.25 -8.88
C SER A 27 -6.14 -5.16 -7.64
N TYR A 28 -5.03 -5.82 -7.37
CA TYR A 28 -4.87 -6.68 -6.19
C TYR A 28 -4.98 -5.86 -4.89
N LEU A 29 -4.24 -4.76 -4.76
CA LEU A 29 -4.29 -3.90 -3.58
C LEU A 29 -5.71 -3.35 -3.35
N ARG A 30 -6.42 -2.95 -4.42
CA ARG A 30 -7.82 -2.49 -4.32
C ARG A 30 -8.78 -3.59 -3.90
N ALA A 31 -8.60 -4.82 -4.38
CA ALA A 31 -9.49 -5.93 -4.05
C ALA A 31 -9.25 -6.47 -2.63
N VAL A 32 -7.98 -6.53 -2.20
CA VAL A 32 -7.58 -7.24 -0.98
C VAL A 32 -7.34 -6.29 0.21
N ILE A 33 -6.77 -5.11 -0.01
CA ILE A 33 -6.37 -4.20 1.07
C ILE A 33 -7.38 -3.07 1.29
N ALA A 34 -8.00 -2.53 0.22
CA ALA A 34 -8.91 -1.39 0.35
C ALA A 34 -10.17 -1.66 1.23
N PRO A 35 -10.75 -2.88 1.27
CA PRO A 35 -11.81 -3.20 2.22
C PRO A 35 -11.35 -3.25 3.69
N GLY A 36 -10.03 -3.24 3.94
CA GLY A 36 -9.41 -3.50 5.23
C GLY A 36 -8.81 -4.92 5.30
N LEU A 37 -7.79 -5.09 6.13
CA LEU A 37 -7.17 -6.38 6.39
C LEU A 37 -7.70 -6.92 7.73
N PRO A 38 -8.46 -8.03 7.74
CA PRO A 38 -8.93 -8.64 8.98
C PRO A 38 -7.78 -9.12 9.87
N GLU A 39 -8.00 -9.18 11.18
CA GLU A 39 -7.05 -9.77 12.12
C GLU A 39 -6.76 -11.22 11.74
N GLY A 40 -5.51 -11.63 11.90
CA GLY A 40 -5.03 -12.97 11.50
C GLY A 40 -4.69 -13.09 10.01
N SER A 41 -4.95 -12.07 9.19
CA SER A 41 -4.49 -12.05 7.79
C SER A 41 -2.97 -12.18 7.74
N ILE A 42 -2.46 -12.98 6.81
CA ILE A 42 -1.02 -13.12 6.57
C ILE A 42 -0.67 -12.38 5.27
N LEU A 43 0.18 -11.37 5.39
CA LEU A 43 0.76 -10.68 4.24
C LEU A 43 2.14 -11.26 4.00
N GLU A 44 2.38 -11.75 2.79
CA GLU A 44 3.69 -12.17 2.34
C GLU A 44 4.18 -11.23 1.23
N ILE A 45 5.41 -10.75 1.36
CA ILE A 45 6.05 -9.87 0.39
C ILE A 45 7.35 -10.52 -0.04
N THR A 46 7.44 -10.83 -1.33
CA THR A 46 8.68 -11.32 -1.95
C THR A 46 9.26 -10.24 -2.83
N VAL A 47 10.53 -9.89 -2.57
CA VAL A 47 11.29 -8.94 -3.37
C VAL A 47 12.43 -9.66 -4.07
N THR A 48 12.41 -9.63 -5.39
CA THR A 48 13.50 -10.14 -6.24
C THR A 48 14.24 -8.97 -6.86
N LYS A 49 15.45 -8.70 -6.37
CA LYS A 49 16.32 -7.68 -6.98
C LYS A 49 17.04 -8.29 -8.19
N PRO A 50 17.36 -7.50 -9.24
CA PRO A 50 18.13 -8.00 -10.38
C PRO A 50 19.44 -8.64 -9.92
N GLY A 51 19.67 -9.90 -10.31
CA GLY A 51 20.90 -10.64 -9.99
C GLY A 51 21.00 -11.16 -8.54
N ALA A 52 19.98 -10.97 -7.71
CA ALA A 52 19.94 -11.50 -6.34
C ALA A 52 18.85 -12.57 -6.19
N ALA A 53 19.03 -13.45 -5.21
CA ALA A 53 17.99 -14.38 -4.81
C ALA A 53 16.74 -13.61 -4.29
N PRO A 54 15.53 -14.13 -4.52
CA PRO A 54 14.32 -13.59 -3.92
C PRO A 54 14.43 -13.59 -2.39
N VAL A 55 14.00 -12.49 -1.76
CA VAL A 55 13.89 -12.39 -0.31
C VAL A 55 12.42 -12.25 0.04
N THR A 56 11.92 -13.16 0.86
CA THR A 56 10.53 -13.20 1.32
C THR A 56 10.45 -12.81 2.78
N THR A 57 9.47 -11.99 3.12
CA THR A 57 9.07 -11.72 4.50
C THR A 57 7.57 -11.84 4.63
N ASN A 58 7.09 -12.10 5.85
CA ASN A 58 5.67 -12.12 6.13
C ASN A 58 5.32 -11.37 7.42
N MET A 59 4.06 -10.98 7.52
CA MET A 59 3.48 -10.32 8.68
C MET A 59 2.09 -10.90 8.91
N ARG A 60 1.77 -11.23 10.17
CA ARG A 60 0.40 -11.52 10.58
C ARG A 60 -0.21 -10.24 11.13
N VAL A 61 -1.35 -9.84 10.59
CA VAL A 61 -2.11 -8.68 11.08
C VAL A 61 -2.64 -9.01 12.47
N ILE A 62 -2.30 -8.16 13.44
CA ILE A 62 -2.81 -8.24 14.81
C ILE A 62 -3.75 -7.09 15.10
N ALA A 63 -4.54 -7.18 16.18
CA ALA A 63 -5.50 -6.14 16.57
C ALA A 63 -4.86 -4.73 16.66
N GLU A 64 -3.65 -4.62 17.22
CA GLU A 64 -2.91 -3.37 17.38
C GLU A 64 -2.61 -2.68 16.03
N ASP A 65 -2.36 -3.45 14.96
CA ASP A 65 -2.15 -2.90 13.62
C ASP A 65 -3.44 -2.30 13.05
N ILE A 66 -4.58 -2.92 13.33
CA ILE A 66 -5.88 -2.48 12.84
C ILE A 66 -6.28 -1.19 13.55
N GLU A 67 -6.08 -1.12 14.86
CA GLU A 67 -6.31 0.08 15.66
C GLU A 67 -5.47 1.25 15.14
N LEU A 68 -4.17 1.02 14.91
CA LEU A 68 -3.28 2.03 14.34
C LEU A 68 -3.75 2.52 12.96
N LEU A 69 -4.19 1.62 12.08
CA LEU A 69 -4.70 1.99 10.76
C LEU A 69 -6.02 2.76 10.83
N GLN A 70 -6.88 2.47 11.81
CA GLN A 70 -8.11 3.21 12.04
C GLN A 70 -7.81 4.63 12.50
N GLU A 71 -6.94 4.80 13.51
CA GLU A 71 -6.52 6.12 13.99
C GLU A 71 -5.91 6.98 12.87
N LEU A 72 -5.04 6.40 12.03
CA LEU A 72 -4.45 7.10 10.89
C LEU A 72 -5.51 7.53 9.85
N ARG A 73 -6.58 6.75 9.65
CA ARG A 73 -7.68 7.12 8.75
C ARG A 73 -8.53 8.24 9.32
N GLU A 74 -8.71 8.30 10.62
CA GLU A 74 -9.46 9.38 11.27
C GLU A 74 -8.71 10.71 11.21
N LEU A 75 -7.38 10.68 11.33
CA LEU A 75 -6.52 11.87 11.15
C LEU A 75 -6.51 12.42 9.71
N GLN A 76 -6.96 11.63 8.72
CA GLN A 76 -7.05 12.04 7.32
C GLN A 76 -8.44 12.61 6.93
N LYS A 77 -9.42 12.56 7.84
CA LYS A 77 -10.70 13.28 7.70
C LYS A 77 -10.53 14.74 8.10
#